data_AF-A0A846NCJ5-F1
#
_entry.id   AF-A0A846NCJ5-F1
#
_cell.length_a   1.000
_cell.length_b   1.000
_cell.length_c   1.000
_cell.angle_alpha   90.00
_cell.angle_beta   90.00
_cell.angle_gamma   90.00
#
_symmetry.space_group_name_H-M   'P 1'
#
loop_
_entity.id
_entity.type
_entity.pdbx_description
1 polymer ?
#
loop_
_entity_poly.entity_id
_entity_poly.type
_entity_poly.pdbx_seq_one_letter_code
_entity_poly.pdbx_strand_id
1 'polypeptide(L)'
;DGLSRGYKFGIIASGDNHRDYPGVWGNGVMAVFARELTRESLWEAFKKRRVYYGVTGDRIKLFFSINGHIMGESFNSKDPANIIVEAIGAHAIDRIEIIRNGRVVHTYSHSGKWSIPHRDEAVQAKLRIQCGWGTGTGLYGFKKVESKTWNGSIEISDGEIVSVEPCFTHFGQELRKVANNRWAFTFTTQPRSPLGSQLAQHHRGNIQGAIFEVNATPKSRIKIQVDSVDIDISLEEALRKARLIPLMEEVKQAVYEQFGLTPDEVDNPDVFWHNAWKMKISKAIPRAGYHAKL
;
A
#
# COMPACT_ATOMS: atom_id res chain seq x y z
N ASP A 1 -22.48 -11.70 16.86
CA ASP A 1 -23.03 -12.18 18.13
C ASP A 1 -22.64 -11.29 19.32
N GLY A 2 -21.35 -11.15 19.66
CA GLY A 2 -20.92 -10.31 20.80
C GLY A 2 -21.41 -8.85 20.76
N LEU A 3 -21.26 -8.16 19.61
CA LEU A 3 -21.76 -6.79 19.43
C LEU A 3 -23.30 -6.72 19.57
N SER A 4 -24.02 -7.74 19.09
CA SER A 4 -25.48 -7.84 19.17
C SER A 4 -25.98 -8.05 20.60
N ARG A 5 -25.15 -8.67 21.46
CA ARG A 5 -25.42 -8.87 22.89
C ARG A 5 -25.09 -7.64 23.75
N GLY A 6 -24.65 -6.53 23.14
CA GLY A 6 -24.37 -5.27 23.83
C GLY A 6 -23.00 -5.21 24.54
N TYR A 7 -22.12 -6.19 24.29
CA TYR A 7 -20.75 -6.16 24.82
C TYR A 7 -19.92 -5.06 24.13
N LYS A 8 -18.97 -4.50 24.89
CA LYS A 8 -18.12 -3.39 24.46
C LYS A 8 -16.72 -3.91 24.13
N PHE A 9 -16.36 -3.88 22.84
CA PHE A 9 -15.06 -4.38 22.36
C PHE A 9 -14.18 -3.24 21.84
N GLY A 10 -12.87 -3.39 22.03
CA GLY A 10 -11.88 -2.77 21.13
C GLY A 10 -11.52 -3.82 20.08
N ILE A 11 -11.69 -3.50 18.81
CA ILE A 11 -11.45 -4.44 17.71
C ILE A 11 -10.05 -4.18 17.15
N ILE A 12 -9.28 -5.25 17.02
CA ILE A 12 -7.91 -5.20 16.50
C ILE A 12 -7.80 -6.21 15.35
N ALA A 13 -6.96 -5.93 14.35
CA ALA A 13 -6.42 -6.98 13.50
C ALA A 13 -4.99 -7.28 13.95
N SER A 14 -4.69 -8.56 14.02
CA SER A 14 -3.33 -9.06 14.13
C SER A 14 -2.99 -9.77 12.84
N GLY A 15 -1.78 -9.58 12.34
CA GLY A 15 -1.27 -10.30 11.19
C GLY A 15 -0.99 -11.77 11.50
N ASP A 16 -0.83 -12.10 12.79
CA ASP A 16 -0.44 -13.42 13.28
C ASP A 16 0.69 -14.03 12.44
N ASN A 17 1.73 -13.22 12.24
CA ASN A 17 2.80 -13.56 11.33
C ASN A 17 3.63 -14.70 11.93
N HIS A 18 3.55 -15.87 11.31
CA HIS A 18 4.39 -17.03 11.64
C HIS A 18 5.73 -17.02 10.88
N ARG A 19 6.12 -15.87 10.33
CA ARG A 19 7.39 -15.65 9.62
C ARG A 19 8.19 -14.56 10.31
N ASP A 20 9.47 -14.52 10.03
CA ASP A 20 10.45 -13.68 10.72
C ASP A 20 10.25 -12.17 10.55
N TYR A 21 9.42 -11.71 9.60
CA TYR A 21 9.18 -10.29 9.34
C TYR A 21 7.96 -9.74 10.11
N PRO A 22 8.15 -8.82 11.07
CA PRO A 22 7.04 -8.16 11.76
C PRO A 22 6.40 -7.09 10.85
N GLY A 23 5.08 -6.94 10.94
CA GLY A 23 4.38 -5.86 10.22
C GLY A 23 4.34 -6.02 8.69
N VAL A 24 4.32 -7.27 8.20
CA VAL A 24 4.16 -7.59 6.76
C VAL A 24 3.01 -6.81 6.15
N TRP A 25 3.31 -6.09 5.08
CA TRP A 25 2.31 -5.41 4.27
C TRP A 25 1.34 -6.43 3.65
N GLY A 26 0.05 -6.14 3.74
CA GLY A 26 -1.05 -7.05 3.41
C GLY A 26 -1.67 -7.77 4.61
N ASN A 27 -0.97 -7.84 5.75
CA ASN A 27 -1.48 -8.49 6.97
C ASN A 27 -2.19 -7.50 7.90
N GLY A 28 -2.92 -8.04 8.87
CA GLY A 28 -3.59 -7.26 9.92
C GLY A 28 -2.59 -6.41 10.72
N VAL A 29 -2.83 -5.10 10.79
CA VAL A 29 -2.12 -4.22 11.72
C VAL A 29 -3.09 -3.54 12.67
N MET A 30 -2.62 -3.32 13.90
CA MET A 30 -3.35 -2.62 14.94
C MET A 30 -2.90 -1.16 14.99
N ALA A 31 -3.86 -0.24 15.03
CA ALA A 31 -3.60 1.17 15.27
C ALA A 31 -4.18 1.62 16.61
N VAL A 32 -3.36 2.32 17.38
CA VAL A 32 -3.70 2.79 18.73
C VAL A 32 -3.64 4.30 18.76
N PHE A 33 -4.67 4.93 19.31
CA PHE A 33 -4.68 6.37 19.53
C PHE A 33 -4.23 6.66 20.96
N ALA A 34 -2.94 6.92 21.10
CA ALA A 34 -2.27 7.28 22.34
C ALA A 34 -1.78 8.72 22.27
N ARG A 35 -1.57 9.35 23.43
CA ARG A 35 -1.03 10.72 23.51
C ARG A 35 0.45 10.73 23.11
N GLU A 36 1.16 9.70 23.53
CA GLU A 36 2.60 9.56 23.35
C GLU A 36 2.97 8.11 23.07
N LEU A 37 4.12 7.89 22.44
CA LEU A 37 4.68 6.56 22.22
C LEU A 37 5.41 6.06 23.48
N THR A 38 4.67 5.96 24.58
CA THR A 38 5.14 5.43 25.87
C THR A 38 4.33 4.21 26.25
N ARG A 39 4.96 3.28 26.97
CA ARG A 39 4.30 2.05 27.44
C ARG A 39 3.04 2.38 28.24
N GLU A 40 3.11 3.41 29.07
CA GLU A 40 2.05 3.87 29.96
C GLU A 40 0.86 4.44 29.16
N SER A 41 1.13 5.30 28.16
CA SER A 41 0.08 5.87 27.31
C SER A 41 -0.58 4.82 26.41
N LEU A 42 0.21 3.87 25.88
CA LEU A 42 -0.33 2.73 25.13
C LEU A 42 -1.24 1.85 26.01
N TRP A 43 -0.81 1.54 27.24
CA TRP A 43 -1.59 0.75 28.18
C TRP A 43 -2.91 1.42 28.58
N GLU A 44 -2.90 2.74 28.76
CA GLU A 44 -4.12 3.53 28.97
C GLU A 44 -5.06 3.45 27.76
N ALA A 45 -4.53 3.63 26.55
CA ALA A 45 -5.30 3.56 25.31
C ALA A 45 -5.96 2.18 25.12
N PHE A 46 -5.24 1.09 25.42
CA PHE A 46 -5.78 -0.26 25.39
C PHE A 46 -6.94 -0.45 26.37
N LYS A 47 -6.78 -0.03 27.63
CA LYS A 47 -7.84 -0.13 28.65
C LYS A 47 -9.08 0.69 28.29
N LYS A 48 -8.90 1.82 27.61
CA LYS A 48 -9.99 2.66 27.11
C LYS A 48 -10.56 2.21 25.76
N ARG A 49 -10.10 1.09 25.19
CA ARG A 49 -10.52 0.57 23.88
C ARG A 49 -10.33 1.60 22.75
N ARG A 50 -9.33 2.48 22.86
CA ARG A 50 -8.94 3.46 21.84
C ARG A 50 -8.08 2.81 20.75
N VAL A 51 -8.56 1.67 20.26
CA VAL A 51 -7.94 0.90 19.19
C VAL A 51 -8.85 1.01 17.99
N TYR A 52 -8.36 1.68 16.96
CA TYR A 52 -9.27 2.29 15.99
C TYR A 52 -9.63 1.36 14.83
N TYR A 53 -8.73 0.46 14.41
CA TYR A 53 -8.99 -0.41 13.26
C TYR A 53 -8.04 -1.60 13.18
N GLY A 54 -8.56 -2.65 12.54
CA GLY A 54 -7.80 -3.74 11.97
C GLY A 54 -7.81 -3.64 10.45
N VAL A 55 -6.71 -3.18 9.87
CA VAL A 55 -6.56 -3.04 8.41
C VAL A 55 -5.65 -4.12 7.87
N THR A 56 -5.98 -4.68 6.71
CA THR A 56 -5.11 -5.59 5.97
C THR A 56 -4.12 -4.76 5.14
N GLY A 57 -2.93 -4.56 5.70
CA GLY A 57 -1.76 -4.00 5.02
C GLY A 57 -1.66 -2.49 4.99
N ASP A 58 -2.66 -1.81 4.45
CA ASP A 58 -2.57 -0.37 4.21
C ASP A 58 -2.74 0.43 5.52
N ARG A 59 -1.82 1.34 5.82
CA ARG A 59 -1.81 2.16 7.05
C ARG A 59 -2.84 3.30 6.98
N ILE A 60 -4.12 2.94 6.96
CA ILE A 60 -5.22 3.91 6.97
C ILE A 60 -5.23 4.63 8.32
N LYS A 61 -5.26 5.97 8.32
CA LYS A 61 -5.50 6.75 9.54
C LYS A 61 -6.99 7.05 9.61
N LEU A 62 -7.66 6.67 10.69
CA LEU A 62 -9.07 7.01 10.91
C LEU A 62 -9.20 7.69 12.26
N PHE A 63 -9.93 8.80 12.26
CA PHE A 63 -10.41 9.47 13.45
C PHE A 63 -11.92 9.40 13.45
N PHE A 64 -12.48 9.02 14.59
CA PHE A 64 -13.91 8.83 14.77
C PHE A 64 -14.32 9.37 16.14
N SER A 65 -15.30 10.26 16.15
CA SER A 65 -15.89 10.76 17.39
C SER A 65 -17.40 10.94 17.26
N ILE A 66 -18.09 10.82 18.38
CA ILE A 66 -19.52 11.10 18.51
C ILE A 66 -19.71 12.09 19.65
N ASN A 67 -20.34 13.23 19.39
CA ASN A 67 -20.60 14.27 20.40
C ASN A 67 -19.33 14.69 21.16
N GLY A 68 -18.18 14.75 20.48
CA GLY A 68 -16.87 15.07 21.07
C GLY A 68 -16.18 13.92 21.81
N HIS A 69 -16.87 12.79 22.01
CA HIS A 69 -16.27 11.58 22.59
C HIS A 69 -15.61 10.74 21.50
N ILE A 70 -14.34 10.44 21.70
CA ILE A 70 -13.55 9.63 20.76
C ILE A 70 -13.88 8.14 20.87
N MET A 71 -13.56 7.40 19.80
CA MET A 71 -13.75 5.95 19.74
C MET A 71 -13.19 5.22 20.98
N GLY A 72 -13.99 4.27 21.51
CA GLY A 72 -13.68 3.46 22.69
C GLY A 72 -14.38 3.92 23.97
N GLU A 73 -14.76 5.19 24.04
CA GLU A 73 -15.49 5.77 25.17
C GLU A 73 -16.94 5.30 25.23
N SER A 74 -17.53 5.37 26.43
CA SER A 74 -18.93 5.05 26.67
C SER A 74 -19.57 6.20 27.41
N PHE A 75 -20.65 6.73 26.86
CA PHE A 75 -21.38 7.85 27.42
C PHE A 75 -22.87 7.71 27.11
N ASN A 76 -23.69 8.42 27.86
CA ASN A 76 -25.12 8.56 27.59
C ASN A 76 -25.35 9.94 26.97
N SER A 77 -26.19 10.01 25.94
CA SER A 77 -26.58 11.27 25.30
C SER A 77 -28.09 11.30 25.13
N LYS A 78 -28.70 12.44 25.45
CA LYS A 78 -30.08 12.75 25.07
C LYS A 78 -30.13 13.50 23.74
N ASP A 79 -29.03 14.14 23.37
CA ASP A 79 -28.89 14.88 22.13
C ASP A 79 -28.65 13.94 20.94
N PRO A 80 -29.06 14.36 19.72
CA PRO A 80 -28.72 13.66 18.49
C PRO A 80 -27.21 13.36 18.38
N ALA A 81 -26.86 12.25 17.73
CA ALA A 81 -25.47 11.88 17.51
C ALA A 81 -24.86 12.75 16.39
N ASN A 82 -23.99 13.69 16.76
CA ASN A 82 -23.08 14.37 15.86
C ASN A 82 -21.84 13.48 15.66
N ILE A 83 -21.67 12.94 14.45
CA ILE A 83 -20.60 12.00 14.13
C ILE A 83 -19.58 12.72 13.26
N ILE A 84 -18.31 12.70 13.70
CA ILE A 84 -17.19 13.25 12.94
C ILE A 84 -16.31 12.08 12.52
N VAL A 85 -16.02 11.99 11.23
CA VAL A 85 -15.12 10.97 10.66
C VAL A 85 -14.06 11.62 9.80
N GLU A 86 -12.79 11.36 10.08
CA GLU A 86 -11.68 11.75 9.22
C GLU A 86 -10.87 10.51 8.86
N ALA A 87 -10.79 10.17 7.57
CA ALA A 87 -10.09 9.01 7.07
C ALA A 87 -9.01 9.43 6.06
N ILE A 88 -7.78 8.94 6.26
CA ILE A 88 -6.64 9.12 5.35
C ILE A 88 -6.16 7.74 4.92
N GLY A 89 -6.44 7.39 3.67
CA GLY A 89 -6.02 6.12 3.06
C GLY A 89 -4.59 6.14 2.53
N ALA A 90 -4.10 4.95 2.23
CA ALA A 90 -2.89 4.73 1.43
C ALA A 90 -3.17 4.75 -0.09
N HIS A 91 -4.45 4.81 -0.46
CA HIS A 91 -4.99 4.94 -1.82
C HIS A 91 -6.36 5.64 -1.74
N ALA A 92 -7.01 5.86 -2.88
CA ALA A 92 -8.35 6.45 -2.95
C ALA A 92 -9.37 5.70 -2.08
N ILE A 93 -10.16 6.46 -1.32
CA ILE A 93 -11.26 5.95 -0.51
C ILE A 93 -12.48 5.79 -1.42
N ASP A 94 -13.12 4.62 -1.39
CA ASP A 94 -14.34 4.36 -2.16
C ASP A 94 -15.57 4.93 -1.44
N ARG A 95 -15.79 4.48 -0.20
CA ARG A 95 -16.91 4.90 0.65
C ARG A 95 -16.61 4.74 2.13
N ILE A 96 -17.37 5.44 2.96
CA ILE A 96 -17.39 5.31 4.41
C ILE A 96 -18.81 4.90 4.82
N GLU A 97 -18.94 3.79 5.54
CA GLU A 97 -20.22 3.28 6.03
C GLU A 97 -20.25 3.32 7.56
N ILE A 98 -21.31 3.91 8.11
CA ILE A 98 -21.59 3.89 9.54
C ILE A 98 -22.59 2.78 9.80
N ILE A 99 -22.19 1.81 10.63
CA ILE A 99 -23.00 0.63 10.96
C ILE A 99 -23.46 0.72 12.40
N ARG A 100 -24.76 0.59 12.64
CA ARG A 100 -25.38 0.48 13.96
C ARG A 100 -26.21 -0.78 14.03
N ASN A 101 -25.97 -1.62 15.04
CA ASN A 101 -26.73 -2.87 15.27
C ASN A 101 -26.81 -3.78 14.03
N GLY A 102 -25.70 -3.88 13.28
CA GLY A 102 -25.62 -4.70 12.06
C GLY A 102 -26.33 -4.11 10.84
N ARG A 103 -26.82 -2.87 10.90
CA ARG A 103 -27.43 -2.16 9.77
C ARG A 103 -26.61 -0.92 9.42
N VAL A 104 -26.43 -0.68 8.13
CA VAL A 104 -25.82 0.56 7.64
C VAL A 104 -26.82 1.70 7.88
N VAL A 105 -26.45 2.66 8.71
CA VAL A 105 -27.28 3.84 9.03
C VAL A 105 -26.90 5.06 8.22
N HIS A 106 -25.69 5.08 7.67
CA HIS A 106 -25.22 6.14 6.80
C HIS A 106 -24.15 5.62 5.86
N THR A 107 -24.20 6.03 4.59
CA THR A 107 -23.18 5.72 3.59
C THR A 107 -22.73 7.02 2.95
N TYR A 108 -21.46 7.36 3.14
CA TYR A 108 -20.80 8.43 2.43
C TYR A 108 -20.01 7.82 1.26
N SER A 109 -20.53 7.97 0.04
CA SER A 109 -19.76 7.67 -1.16
C SER A 109 -18.71 8.75 -1.37
N HIS A 110 -17.44 8.38 -1.46
CA HIS A 110 -16.31 9.28 -1.73
C HIS A 110 -15.83 9.16 -3.18
N SER A 111 -16.02 7.99 -3.78
CA SER A 111 -15.82 7.75 -5.20
C SER A 111 -16.61 8.75 -6.04
N GLY A 112 -15.94 9.37 -7.02
CA GLY A 112 -16.53 10.38 -7.90
C GLY A 112 -16.68 11.78 -7.30
N LYS A 113 -16.33 12.01 -6.03
CA LYS A 113 -16.38 13.36 -5.40
C LYS A 113 -15.07 14.15 -5.52
N TRP A 114 -14.07 13.59 -6.17
CA TRP A 114 -12.77 14.22 -6.37
C TRP A 114 -12.37 14.11 -7.84
N SER A 115 -11.64 15.11 -8.31
CA SER A 115 -11.12 15.20 -9.67
C SER A 115 -9.61 15.37 -9.66
N ILE A 116 -9.00 15.22 -10.84
CA ILE A 116 -7.60 15.58 -11.03
C ILE A 116 -7.54 17.12 -11.00
N PRO A 117 -6.72 17.73 -10.12
CA PRO A 117 -6.67 19.19 -10.01
C PRO A 117 -6.14 19.86 -11.28
N HIS A 118 -6.42 21.15 -11.42
CA HIS A 118 -5.97 21.95 -12.56
C HIS A 118 -4.44 22.08 -12.60
N ARG A 119 -3.91 22.27 -13.82
CA ARG A 119 -2.47 22.19 -14.11
C ARG A 119 -1.58 23.18 -13.34
N ASP A 120 -2.14 24.26 -12.83
CA ASP A 120 -1.37 25.38 -12.29
C ASP A 120 -1.34 25.43 -10.76
N GLU A 121 -2.08 24.53 -10.08
CA GLU A 121 -2.09 24.44 -8.62
C GLU A 121 -1.19 23.31 -8.13
N ALA A 122 -0.49 23.53 -7.01
CA ALA A 122 0.26 22.47 -6.35
C ALA A 122 -0.71 21.43 -5.77
N VAL A 123 -0.40 20.15 -6.00
CA VAL A 123 -1.22 19.03 -5.58
C VAL A 123 -0.40 18.10 -4.72
N GLN A 124 -0.93 17.78 -3.55
CA GLN A 124 -0.43 16.66 -2.77
C GLN A 124 -1.03 15.36 -3.33
N ALA A 125 -0.19 14.38 -3.67
CA ALA A 125 -0.63 13.11 -4.23
C ALA A 125 0.19 11.93 -3.70
N LYS A 126 -0.43 10.77 -3.55
CA LYS A 126 0.25 9.51 -3.21
C LYS A 126 0.53 8.70 -4.47
N LEU A 127 1.79 8.39 -4.72
CA LEU A 127 2.26 7.55 -5.81
C LEU A 127 2.85 6.25 -5.24
N ARG A 128 2.28 5.10 -5.63
CA ARG A 128 2.76 3.79 -5.15
C ARG A 128 3.61 3.11 -6.23
N ILE A 129 4.84 2.76 -5.87
CA ILE A 129 5.74 1.94 -6.69
C ILE A 129 5.83 0.55 -6.04
N GLN A 130 5.64 -0.48 -6.86
CA GLN A 130 5.71 -1.87 -6.43
C GLN A 130 6.61 -2.66 -7.37
N CYS A 131 7.49 -3.49 -6.81
CA CYS A 131 8.36 -4.39 -7.55
C CYS A 131 8.10 -5.82 -7.07
N GLY A 132 8.09 -6.79 -7.98
CA GLY A 132 7.83 -8.19 -7.64
C GLY A 132 7.49 -9.03 -8.86
N TRP A 133 6.58 -10.00 -8.70
CA TRP A 133 6.25 -11.01 -9.71
C TRP A 133 7.45 -11.91 -10.00
N GLY A 134 7.89 -12.09 -11.24
CA GLY A 134 9.08 -12.90 -11.53
C GLY A 134 8.86 -14.39 -11.67
N THR A 135 9.97 -15.09 -11.85
CA THR A 135 10.07 -16.53 -12.04
C THR A 135 9.71 -17.29 -10.76
N GLY A 136 9.27 -18.54 -10.92
CA GLY A 136 8.93 -19.42 -9.81
C GLY A 136 9.12 -20.87 -10.15
N THR A 137 9.40 -21.71 -9.14
CA THR A 137 9.81 -23.12 -9.31
C THR A 137 8.68 -24.08 -9.64
N GLY A 138 7.55 -23.57 -10.14
CA GLY A 138 6.32 -24.32 -10.40
C GLY A 138 6.06 -24.56 -11.89
N LEU A 139 4.97 -23.96 -12.38
CA LEU A 139 4.28 -24.24 -13.65
C LEU A 139 5.16 -24.30 -14.91
N TYR A 140 6.30 -23.59 -14.93
CA TYR A 140 7.16 -23.43 -16.12
C TYR A 140 8.52 -24.11 -15.99
N GLY A 141 8.74 -24.95 -14.97
CA GLY A 141 9.94 -25.78 -14.88
C GLY A 141 11.25 -25.07 -14.51
N PHE A 142 11.20 -23.80 -14.08
CA PHE A 142 12.38 -23.07 -13.60
C PHE A 142 12.95 -23.75 -12.33
N LYS A 143 14.12 -24.36 -12.44
CA LYS A 143 14.84 -25.02 -11.34
C LYS A 143 15.69 -24.05 -10.48
N LYS A 144 16.45 -23.16 -11.12
CA LYS A 144 17.20 -22.07 -10.48
C LYS A 144 16.32 -20.83 -10.41
N VAL A 145 15.90 -20.43 -9.21
CA VAL A 145 15.16 -19.19 -9.02
C VAL A 145 15.73 -18.46 -7.81
N GLU A 146 16.17 -17.23 -8.03
CA GLU A 146 16.88 -16.42 -7.04
C GLU A 146 16.09 -15.14 -6.72
N SER A 147 16.32 -14.59 -5.53
CA SER A 147 15.76 -13.29 -5.17
C SER A 147 16.31 -12.19 -6.06
N LYS A 148 15.46 -11.27 -6.49
CA LYS A 148 15.88 -10.08 -7.23
C LYS A 148 16.00 -8.89 -6.28
N THR A 149 17.15 -8.21 -6.34
CA THR A 149 17.34 -6.90 -5.73
C THR A 149 17.12 -5.83 -6.79
N TRP A 150 16.21 -4.92 -6.50
CA TRP A 150 15.84 -3.77 -7.32
C TRP A 150 16.50 -2.54 -6.70
N ASN A 151 17.32 -1.82 -7.46
CA ASN A 151 17.90 -0.57 -7.01
C ASN A 151 17.28 0.57 -7.79
N GLY A 152 16.71 1.53 -7.08
CA GLY A 152 16.02 2.62 -7.73
C GLY A 152 16.05 3.94 -6.99
N SER A 153 15.58 4.97 -7.68
CA SER A 153 15.32 6.26 -7.11
C SER A 153 14.12 6.93 -7.76
N ILE A 154 13.46 7.78 -6.99
CA ILE A 154 12.41 8.68 -7.46
C ILE A 154 12.85 10.10 -7.18
N GLU A 155 12.70 10.96 -8.19
CA GLU A 155 13.05 12.37 -8.13
C GLU A 155 11.93 13.23 -8.75
N ILE A 156 11.67 14.39 -8.14
CA ILE A 156 10.69 15.36 -8.61
C ILE A 156 11.42 16.66 -8.94
N SER A 157 11.19 17.18 -10.14
CA SER A 157 11.80 18.43 -10.61
C SER A 157 11.40 19.64 -9.76
N ASP A 158 10.13 20.01 -9.83
CA ASP A 158 9.58 21.20 -9.14
C ASP A 158 8.56 20.77 -8.09
N GLY A 159 9.05 20.34 -6.93
CA GLY A 159 8.23 19.87 -5.80
C GLY A 159 9.04 19.13 -4.75
N GLU A 160 8.34 18.47 -3.83
CA GLU A 160 8.97 17.70 -2.76
C GLU A 160 8.25 16.37 -2.50
N ILE A 161 8.98 15.45 -1.87
CA ILE A 161 8.45 14.19 -1.34
C ILE A 161 8.24 14.40 0.17
N VAL A 162 6.99 14.62 0.55
CA VAL A 162 6.54 14.98 1.89
C VAL A 162 6.68 13.80 2.87
N SER A 163 6.28 12.61 2.42
CA SER A 163 6.34 11.42 3.25
C SER A 163 6.53 10.16 2.40
N VAL A 164 7.07 9.11 3.02
CA VAL A 164 7.21 7.80 2.40
C VAL A 164 6.68 6.73 3.33
N GLU A 165 5.74 5.92 2.83
CA GLU A 165 5.17 4.80 3.56
C GLU A 165 5.71 3.48 2.99
N PRO A 166 6.44 2.66 3.77
CA PRO A 166 6.94 1.38 3.30
C PRO A 166 5.81 0.33 3.19
N CYS A 167 5.79 -0.39 2.08
CA CYS A 167 4.91 -1.53 1.78
C CYS A 167 5.75 -2.82 1.70
N PHE A 168 6.40 -3.18 2.81
CA PHE A 168 7.38 -4.26 2.85
C PHE A 168 6.78 -5.57 3.34
N THR A 169 7.20 -6.67 2.74
CA THR A 169 6.78 -8.03 3.08
C THR A 169 7.96 -8.92 3.50
N HIS A 170 9.19 -8.45 3.34
CA HIS A 170 10.40 -9.20 3.67
C HIS A 170 11.56 -8.28 4.08
N PHE A 171 12.63 -8.84 4.66
CA PHE A 171 13.86 -8.11 4.97
C PHE A 171 14.66 -7.74 3.69
N GLY A 172 15.68 -6.90 3.85
CA GLY A 172 16.55 -6.45 2.75
C GLY A 172 16.06 -5.21 2.00
N GLN A 173 15.00 -4.56 2.50
CA GLN A 173 14.48 -3.33 1.90
C GLN A 173 15.16 -2.11 2.53
N GLU A 174 15.47 -1.10 1.73
CA GLU A 174 16.01 0.17 2.19
C GLU A 174 15.21 1.33 1.56
N LEU A 175 14.92 2.36 2.35
CA LEU A 175 14.42 3.64 1.88
C LEU A 175 15.31 4.73 2.46
N ARG A 176 15.92 5.53 1.58
CA ARG A 176 16.84 6.58 1.99
C ARG A 176 16.45 7.90 1.34
N LYS A 177 16.22 8.92 2.17
CA LYS A 177 16.07 10.29 1.71
C LYS A 177 17.43 10.80 1.22
N VAL A 178 17.51 11.19 -0.06
CA VAL A 178 18.72 11.78 -0.65
C VAL A 178 18.62 13.30 -0.63
N ALA A 179 17.44 13.83 -0.94
CA ALA A 179 17.09 15.25 -0.87
C ALA A 179 15.58 15.39 -0.57
N ASN A 180 15.07 16.62 -0.42
CA ASN A 180 13.63 16.86 -0.22
C ASN A 180 12.79 16.38 -1.41
N ASN A 181 13.34 16.45 -2.62
CA ASN A 181 12.69 16.05 -3.85
C ASN A 181 13.16 14.69 -4.38
N ARG A 182 14.06 13.99 -3.68
CA ARG A 182 14.67 12.73 -4.14
C ARG A 182 14.80 11.68 -3.05
N TRP A 183 14.35 10.47 -3.35
CA TRP A 183 14.51 9.29 -2.51
C TRP A 183 15.14 8.15 -3.29
N ALA A 184 16.06 7.44 -2.66
CA ALA A 184 16.58 6.17 -3.14
C ALA A 184 15.87 5.03 -2.42
N PHE A 185 15.68 3.91 -3.12
CA PHE A 185 15.09 2.71 -2.56
C PHE A 185 15.78 1.46 -3.09
N THR A 186 15.90 0.48 -2.23
CA THR A 186 16.33 -0.86 -2.59
C THR A 186 15.22 -1.82 -2.16
N PHE A 187 14.73 -2.63 -3.10
CA PHE A 187 13.76 -3.66 -2.79
C PHE A 187 14.32 -5.05 -3.07
N THR A 188 14.13 -6.01 -2.17
CA THR A 188 14.50 -7.41 -2.40
C THR A 188 13.25 -8.26 -2.47
N THR A 189 12.95 -8.76 -3.66
CA THR A 189 11.76 -9.59 -3.92
C THR A 189 12.14 -11.06 -3.99
N GLN A 190 11.42 -11.89 -3.24
CA GLN A 190 11.63 -13.33 -3.26
C GLN A 190 10.99 -13.96 -4.51
N PRO A 191 11.54 -15.07 -5.03
CA PRO A 191 10.88 -15.88 -6.05
C PRO A 191 9.45 -16.26 -5.71
N ARG A 192 8.64 -16.56 -6.73
CA ARG A 192 7.36 -17.23 -6.50
C ARG A 192 7.62 -18.67 -6.06
N SER A 193 7.33 -18.96 -4.79
CA SER A 193 7.41 -20.31 -4.24
C SER A 193 6.17 -21.13 -4.65
N PRO A 194 6.26 -22.47 -4.76
CA PRO A 194 5.12 -23.32 -5.08
C PRO A 194 3.98 -23.18 -4.07
N LEU A 195 2.75 -23.43 -4.54
CA LEU A 195 1.54 -23.41 -3.73
C LEU A 195 1.55 -24.51 -2.64
N GLY A 196 2.13 -24.24 -1.47
CA GLY A 196 1.81 -24.96 -0.23
C GLY A 196 0.39 -24.65 0.29
N SER A 197 -0.06 -25.36 1.32
CA SER A 197 -1.44 -25.33 1.90
C SER A 197 -2.10 -23.95 2.03
N GLN A 198 -3.43 -23.90 1.93
CA GLN A 198 -4.23 -22.67 1.92
C GLN A 198 -4.05 -21.78 3.16
N LEU A 199 -3.77 -22.36 4.33
CA LEU A 199 -3.50 -21.64 5.58
C LEU A 199 -2.29 -20.69 5.49
N ALA A 200 -1.32 -20.97 4.61
CA ALA A 200 -0.11 -20.17 4.43
C ALA A 200 -0.17 -19.22 3.22
N GLN A 201 -1.34 -19.06 2.57
CA GLN A 201 -1.47 -18.25 1.33
C GLN A 201 -1.61 -16.75 1.60
N HIS A 202 -2.16 -16.34 2.75
CA HIS A 202 -2.36 -14.93 3.10
C HIS A 202 -1.05 -14.12 3.28
N HIS A 203 0.11 -14.78 3.25
CA HIS A 203 1.43 -14.19 3.51
C HIS A 203 2.43 -14.32 2.35
N ARG A 204 1.94 -14.55 1.11
CA ARG A 204 2.77 -14.86 -0.06
C ARG A 204 2.87 -13.76 -1.11
N GLY A 205 2.61 -12.52 -0.74
CA GLY A 205 2.96 -11.40 -1.60
C GLY A 205 4.48 -11.38 -1.76
N ASN A 206 5.01 -11.70 -2.94
CA ASN A 206 6.42 -11.52 -3.26
C ASN A 206 6.71 -10.12 -3.82
N ILE A 207 5.80 -9.21 -3.50
CA ILE A 207 5.81 -7.82 -3.94
C ILE A 207 6.33 -6.98 -2.77
N GLN A 208 7.25 -6.10 -3.10
CA GLN A 208 7.75 -5.04 -2.23
C GLN A 208 7.34 -3.70 -2.83
N GLY A 209 7.24 -2.66 -2.02
CA GLY A 209 7.00 -1.34 -2.55
C GLY A 209 7.08 -0.24 -1.52
N ALA A 210 6.82 0.97 -2.00
CA ALA A 210 6.68 2.15 -1.16
C ALA A 210 5.64 3.10 -1.78
N ILE A 211 5.00 3.88 -0.93
CA ILE A 211 4.11 4.97 -1.32
C ILE A 211 4.86 6.27 -1.06
N PHE A 212 5.07 7.05 -2.10
CA PHE A 212 5.68 8.37 -2.03
C PHE A 212 4.55 9.41 -2.07
N GLU A 213 4.41 10.16 -0.99
CA GLU A 213 3.52 11.32 -0.94
C GLU A 213 4.29 12.53 -1.45
N VAL A 214 3.84 13.05 -2.58
CA VAL A 214 4.49 14.13 -3.31
C VAL A 214 3.66 15.40 -3.20
N ASN A 215 4.30 16.55 -3.19
CA ASN A 215 3.66 17.86 -3.28
C ASN A 215 4.30 18.63 -4.44
N ALA A 216 3.58 18.74 -5.55
CA ALA A 216 4.09 19.32 -6.80
C ALA A 216 2.95 19.77 -7.71
N THR A 217 3.25 20.60 -8.71
CA THR A 217 2.25 20.94 -9.75
C THR A 217 2.04 19.77 -10.70
N PRO A 218 0.85 19.63 -11.35
CA PRO A 218 0.63 18.57 -12.34
C PRO A 218 1.63 18.57 -13.52
N LYS A 219 2.25 19.72 -13.82
CA LYS A 219 3.29 19.86 -14.85
C LYS A 219 4.65 19.31 -14.41
N SER A 220 4.91 19.25 -13.11
CA SER A 220 6.18 18.78 -12.56
C SER A 220 6.50 17.37 -13.05
N ARG A 221 7.76 17.15 -13.42
CA ARG A 221 8.30 15.87 -13.89
C ARG A 221 8.70 14.99 -12.71
N ILE A 222 8.30 13.73 -12.78
CA ILE A 222 8.65 12.63 -11.89
C ILE A 222 9.58 11.70 -12.67
N LYS A 223 10.83 11.62 -12.24
CA LYS A 223 11.82 10.69 -12.75
C LYS A 223 11.89 9.49 -11.82
N ILE A 224 11.72 8.29 -12.37
CA ILE A 224 11.83 7.03 -11.66
C ILE A 224 12.85 6.18 -12.41
N GLN A 225 13.95 5.88 -11.72
CA GLN A 225 15.00 5.00 -12.22
C GLN A 225 14.96 3.72 -11.40
N VAL A 226 14.89 2.55 -12.04
CA VAL A 226 14.98 1.24 -11.39
C VAL A 226 15.76 0.30 -12.27
N ASP A 227 16.91 -0.15 -11.80
CA ASP A 227 17.87 -0.95 -12.57
C ASP A 227 18.18 -0.29 -13.93
N SER A 228 17.82 -0.93 -15.05
CA SER A 228 17.99 -0.40 -16.41
C SER A 228 16.80 0.42 -16.93
N VAL A 229 15.73 0.53 -16.15
CA VAL A 229 14.50 1.24 -16.53
C VAL A 229 14.57 2.69 -16.06
N ASP A 230 14.46 3.62 -17.00
CA ASP A 230 14.30 5.05 -16.74
C ASP A 230 12.94 5.52 -17.23
N ILE A 231 12.19 6.18 -16.35
CA ILE A 231 10.85 6.70 -16.62
C ILE A 231 10.83 8.16 -16.24
N ASP A 232 10.53 9.01 -17.21
CA ASP A 232 10.30 10.43 -16.99
C ASP A 232 8.87 10.76 -17.40
N ILE A 233 8.01 11.10 -16.43
CA ILE A 233 6.58 11.36 -16.65
C ILE A 233 6.12 12.61 -15.89
N SER A 234 5.07 13.27 -16.36
CA SER A 234 4.45 14.34 -15.58
C SER A 234 3.60 13.78 -14.42
N LEU A 235 3.42 14.56 -13.35
CA LEU A 235 2.47 14.23 -12.28
C LEU A 235 1.04 14.09 -12.84
N GLU A 236 0.64 14.91 -13.81
CA GLU A 236 -0.66 14.76 -14.47
C GLU A 236 -0.85 13.39 -15.12
N GLU A 237 0.16 12.90 -15.84
CA GLU A 237 0.12 11.55 -16.41
C GLU A 237 0.04 10.47 -15.33
N ALA A 238 0.77 10.63 -14.22
CA ALA A 238 0.71 9.72 -13.09
C ALA A 238 -0.68 9.70 -12.45
N LEU A 239 -1.35 10.86 -12.35
CA LEU A 239 -2.71 11.01 -11.84
C LEU A 239 -3.77 10.38 -12.77
N ARG A 240 -3.48 10.17 -14.05
CA ARG A 240 -4.43 9.62 -15.02
C ARG A 240 -4.34 8.11 -15.18
N LYS A 241 -3.11 7.55 -15.22
CA LYS A 241 -2.90 6.14 -15.57
C LYS A 241 -1.86 5.46 -14.69
N ALA A 242 -2.12 4.19 -14.40
CA ALA A 242 -1.11 3.28 -13.87
C ALA A 242 -0.21 2.77 -15.01
N ARG A 243 1.00 2.32 -14.65
CA ARG A 243 1.96 1.70 -15.57
C ARG A 243 2.42 0.38 -14.98
N LEU A 244 2.47 -0.66 -15.82
CA LEU A 244 3.05 -1.95 -15.48
C LEU A 244 4.17 -2.22 -16.48
N ILE A 245 5.38 -2.42 -15.97
CA ILE A 245 6.60 -2.48 -16.76
C ILE A 245 7.22 -3.85 -16.51
N PRO A 246 7.07 -4.79 -17.46
CA PRO A 246 7.76 -6.08 -17.40
C PRO A 246 9.21 -5.93 -17.83
N LEU A 247 10.14 -6.55 -17.10
CA LEU A 247 11.54 -6.66 -17.51
C LEU A 247 11.70 -7.84 -18.49
N MET A 248 11.26 -7.62 -19.74
CA MET A 248 11.17 -8.68 -20.75
C MET A 248 12.54 -9.24 -21.15
N GLU A 249 13.56 -8.39 -21.25
CA GLU A 249 14.90 -8.84 -21.62
C GLU A 249 15.52 -9.73 -20.54
N GLU A 250 15.30 -9.42 -19.25
CA GLU A 250 15.78 -10.26 -18.14
C GLU A 250 15.15 -11.66 -18.16
N VAL A 251 13.84 -11.78 -18.44
CA VAL A 251 13.20 -13.10 -18.49
C VAL A 251 13.59 -13.89 -19.74
N LYS A 252 13.78 -13.24 -20.89
CA LYS A 252 14.29 -13.90 -22.11
C LYS A 252 15.69 -14.47 -21.86
N GLN A 253 16.56 -13.68 -21.25
CA GLN A 253 17.90 -14.12 -20.87
C GLN A 253 17.83 -15.30 -19.88
N ALA A 254 16.98 -15.23 -18.86
CA ALA A 254 16.82 -16.32 -17.91
C ALA A 254 16.29 -17.62 -18.55
N VAL A 255 15.38 -17.52 -19.52
CA VAL A 255 14.89 -18.68 -20.28
C VAL A 255 16.02 -19.29 -21.12
N TYR A 256 16.79 -18.47 -21.81
CA TYR A 256 17.93 -18.93 -22.60
C TYR A 256 18.99 -19.61 -21.74
N GLU A 257 19.39 -19.01 -20.62
CA GLU A 257 20.42 -19.56 -19.71
C GLU A 257 20.00 -20.89 -19.08
N GLN A 258 18.70 -21.10 -18.87
CA GLN A 258 18.21 -22.28 -18.17
C GLN A 258 17.76 -23.41 -19.09
N PHE A 259 17.20 -23.08 -20.25
CA PHE A 259 16.61 -24.05 -21.17
C PHE A 259 17.31 -24.10 -22.54
N GLY A 260 18.21 -23.15 -22.83
CA GLY A 260 18.87 -23.04 -24.12
C GLY A 260 17.96 -22.56 -25.25
N LEU A 261 16.77 -22.04 -24.91
CA LEU A 261 15.75 -21.64 -25.88
C LEU A 261 15.82 -20.14 -26.17
N THR A 262 15.87 -19.80 -27.45
CA THR A 262 15.67 -18.44 -27.94
C THR A 262 14.18 -18.08 -27.94
N PRO A 263 13.83 -16.78 -27.97
CA PRO A 263 12.42 -16.36 -27.94
C PRO A 263 11.55 -16.96 -29.05
N ASP A 264 12.12 -17.20 -30.24
CA ASP A 264 11.41 -17.74 -31.40
C ASP A 264 11.15 -19.25 -31.30
N GLU A 265 11.88 -19.95 -30.42
CA GLU A 265 11.72 -21.39 -30.15
C GLU A 265 10.67 -21.68 -29.06
N VAL A 266 10.12 -20.64 -28.43
CA VAL A 266 9.11 -20.77 -27.39
C VAL A 266 7.72 -20.63 -27.99
N ASP A 267 7.02 -21.76 -28.16
CA ASP A 267 5.67 -21.82 -28.75
C ASP A 267 4.65 -20.88 -28.08
N ASN A 268 4.73 -20.72 -26.75
CA ASN A 268 3.84 -19.85 -26.00
C ASN A 268 4.59 -18.62 -25.43
N PRO A 269 4.45 -17.43 -26.04
CA PRO A 269 5.13 -16.23 -25.59
C PRO A 269 4.65 -15.73 -24.21
N ASP A 270 3.50 -16.19 -23.72
CA ASP A 270 2.99 -15.84 -22.38
C ASP A 270 3.93 -16.30 -21.25
N VAL A 271 4.79 -17.29 -21.52
CA VAL A 271 5.83 -17.74 -20.59
C VAL A 271 6.70 -16.56 -20.14
N PHE A 272 7.08 -15.68 -21.07
CA PHE A 272 7.88 -14.49 -20.73
C PHE A 272 7.08 -13.53 -19.85
N TRP A 273 5.83 -13.23 -20.21
CA TRP A 273 5.00 -12.34 -19.42
C TRP A 273 4.77 -12.88 -18.00
N HIS A 274 4.42 -14.15 -17.85
CA HIS A 274 4.12 -14.72 -16.53
C HIS A 274 5.33 -14.81 -15.61
N ASN A 275 6.53 -14.98 -16.18
CA ASN A 275 7.77 -15.13 -15.43
C ASN A 275 8.62 -13.86 -15.37
N ALA A 276 8.26 -12.79 -16.08
CA ALA A 276 8.93 -11.52 -15.97
C ALA A 276 8.77 -10.94 -14.55
N TRP A 277 9.89 -10.46 -14.01
CA TRP A 277 9.91 -9.47 -12.95
C TRP A 277 9.21 -8.20 -13.45
N LYS A 278 8.36 -7.61 -12.61
CA LYS A 278 7.57 -6.44 -13.02
C LYS A 278 7.68 -5.32 -11.99
N MET A 279 7.74 -4.11 -12.49
CA MET A 279 7.53 -2.89 -11.73
C MET A 279 6.16 -2.32 -12.07
N LYS A 280 5.34 -2.03 -11.06
CA LYS A 280 4.06 -1.35 -11.18
C LYS A 280 4.15 0.02 -10.53
N ILE A 281 3.83 1.05 -11.30
CA ILE A 281 3.59 2.40 -10.81
C ILE A 281 2.08 2.59 -10.82
N SER A 282 1.46 2.59 -9.65
CA SER A 282 0.01 2.78 -9.54
C SER A 282 -0.38 4.20 -9.94
N LYS A 283 -1.65 4.37 -10.34
CA LYS A 283 -2.23 5.69 -10.55
C LYS A 283 -2.01 6.54 -9.30
N ALA A 284 -1.44 7.73 -9.45
CA ALA A 284 -1.30 8.66 -8.35
C ALA A 284 -2.69 9.10 -7.89
N ILE A 285 -2.89 9.20 -6.58
CA ILE A 285 -4.16 9.63 -6.01
C ILE A 285 -3.95 11.00 -5.36
N PRO A 286 -4.69 12.05 -5.76
CA PRO A 286 -4.60 13.36 -5.12
C PRO A 286 -5.17 13.30 -3.71
N ARG A 287 -4.78 14.24 -2.86
CA ARG A 287 -5.23 14.33 -1.45
C ARG A 287 -6.74 14.25 -1.31
N ALA A 288 -7.47 14.96 -2.16
CA ALA A 288 -8.93 14.94 -2.18
C ALA A 288 -9.55 13.55 -2.39
N GLY A 289 -8.80 12.58 -2.93
CA GLY A 289 -9.27 11.20 -3.14
C GLY A 289 -8.86 10.21 -2.05
N TYR A 290 -7.74 10.42 -1.37
CA TYR A 290 -7.31 9.57 -0.25
C TYR A 290 -7.62 10.16 1.13
N HIS A 291 -8.13 11.39 1.20
CA HIS A 291 -8.52 12.08 2.44
C HIS A 291 -10.00 12.42 2.40
N ALA A 292 -10.78 11.80 3.28
CA ALA A 292 -12.21 12.03 3.41
C ALA A 292 -12.53 12.58 4.82
N LYS A 293 -13.42 13.58 4.87
CA LYS A 293 -13.98 14.14 6.09
C LYS A 293 -15.50 14.13 5.99
N LEU A 294 -16.16 13.64 7.04
CA LEU A 294 -17.61 13.65 7.26
C LEU A 294 -17.90 14.37 8.58
#